data_AF-A0A2H3CZY1-F1
#
_entry.id   AF-A0A2H3CZY1-F1
#
_cell.length_a   1.000
_cell.length_b   1.000
_cell.length_c   1.000
_cell.angle_alpha   90.00
_cell.angle_beta   90.00
_cell.angle_gamma   90.00
#
_symmetry.space_group_name_H-M   'P 1'
#
loop_
_entity.id
_entity.type
_entity.pdbx_description
1 polymer ?
#
loop_
_entity_poly.entity_id
_entity_poly.type
_entity_poly.pdbx_seq_one_letter_code
_entity_poly.pdbx_strand_id
1 'polypeptide(L)'
;MCPHAKTKPSKAKLNNGPKDSSASAVTSSTEIRELQTLVKTYETEALRSSLLHKTAKREADEYRRRLSEVEVQLNMEIARSQAHMQECGNMKDLTMRQLALTLEEGRRLISENTAMRQEMESLKNYISEVNQRFANTLQMEEHFANVEQLAATYQDDHNRMEFFRKNVLLLMKCNICFGTLVEPALLHCGHSFCTMCIVTWFETNPTCPVCRDATTKRPVVSILLNNLVTSLTGTGGDDDKSP
;
A
#
# COMPACT_ATOMS: atom_id res chain seq x y z
N MET A 1 -27.64 85.74 14.51
CA MET A 1 -28.35 86.81 13.78
C MET A 1 -29.51 87.27 14.64
N CYS A 2 -29.53 88.53 15.05
CA CYS A 2 -30.76 89.21 15.45
C CYS A 2 -31.58 89.49 14.17
N PRO A 3 -32.89 89.70 14.26
CA PRO A 3 -33.32 91.09 14.18
C PRO A 3 -34.45 91.48 15.14
N HIS A 4 -34.41 92.76 15.49
CA HIS A 4 -35.40 93.54 16.23
C HIS A 4 -36.75 93.67 15.51
N ALA A 5 -37.82 93.85 16.29
CA ALA A 5 -38.96 94.66 15.88
C ALA A 5 -39.43 95.53 17.06
N LYS A 6 -39.27 96.85 16.89
CA LYS A 6 -39.81 97.91 17.74
C LYS A 6 -41.17 98.33 17.18
N THR A 7 -42.18 98.55 18.03
CA THR A 7 -43.27 99.50 17.75
C THR A 7 -43.78 100.13 19.06
N LYS A 8 -43.94 101.45 19.02
CA LYS A 8 -44.39 102.39 20.06
C LYS A 8 -45.47 103.29 19.40
N PRO A 9 -46.13 104.20 20.12
CA PRO A 9 -47.44 104.09 20.79
C PRO A 9 -48.57 104.88 20.08
N SER A 10 -49.84 104.68 20.48
CA SER A 10 -50.98 105.49 20.02
C SER A 10 -51.54 106.37 21.14
N LYS A 11 -51.78 107.65 20.83
CA LYS A 11 -52.33 108.73 21.68
C LYS A 11 -53.84 108.89 21.47
N ALA A 12 -54.60 109.14 22.55
CA ALA A 12 -55.85 109.92 22.60
C ALA A 12 -56.22 110.11 24.10
N LYS A 13 -56.84 111.17 24.62
CA LYS A 13 -57.26 112.54 24.21
C LYS A 13 -57.57 113.25 25.55
N LEU A 14 -57.32 114.55 25.65
CA LEU A 14 -57.70 115.42 26.79
C LEU A 14 -59.18 115.81 26.73
N ASN A 15 -59.85 115.91 27.88
CA ASN A 15 -60.97 116.84 28.08
C ASN A 15 -61.13 117.24 29.57
N ASN A 16 -61.48 118.51 29.83
CA ASN A 16 -61.44 119.21 31.12
C ASN A 16 -62.81 119.33 31.83
N GLY A 17 -62.82 119.09 33.16
CA GLY A 17 -63.62 119.75 34.23
C GLY A 17 -65.15 119.50 34.35
N PRO A 18 -65.80 119.78 35.51
CA PRO A 18 -65.28 120.37 36.76
C PRO A 18 -65.53 119.53 38.04
N LYS A 19 -64.71 119.85 39.06
CA LYS A 19 -64.97 119.87 40.52
C LYS A 19 -65.98 118.86 41.08
N ASP A 20 -65.49 117.94 41.92
CA ASP A 20 -65.87 117.96 43.33
C ASP A 20 -64.83 117.27 44.21
N SER A 21 -64.47 117.99 45.25
CA SER A 21 -63.54 117.64 46.31
C SER A 21 -64.03 116.44 47.12
N SER A 22 -63.09 115.63 47.60
CA SER A 22 -63.22 114.61 48.66
C SER A 22 -63.48 113.13 48.26
N ALA A 23 -62.64 112.55 47.39
CA ALA A 23 -62.50 111.07 47.32
C ALA A 23 -61.09 110.56 46.95
N SER A 24 -60.07 111.43 46.89
CA SER A 24 -58.76 111.10 46.32
C SER A 24 -57.78 110.34 47.24
N ALA A 25 -58.14 110.06 48.49
CA ALA A 25 -57.24 109.40 49.45
C ALA A 25 -57.49 107.89 49.59
N VAL A 26 -58.69 107.40 49.24
CA VAL A 26 -59.06 105.98 49.44
C VAL A 26 -58.74 105.13 48.20
N THR A 27 -58.95 105.66 46.99
CA THR A 27 -58.60 104.97 45.72
C THR A 27 -57.11 104.71 45.57
N SER A 28 -56.25 105.68 45.90
CA SER A 28 -54.79 105.52 45.88
C SER A 28 -54.29 104.47 46.88
N SER A 29 -54.91 104.37 48.06
CA SER A 29 -54.53 103.38 49.09
C SER A 29 -54.88 101.94 48.67
N THR A 30 -56.01 101.76 47.97
CA THR A 30 -56.47 100.44 47.50
C THR A 30 -55.63 99.96 46.31
N GLU A 31 -55.35 100.84 45.34
CA GLU A 31 -54.47 100.56 44.19
C GLU A 31 -53.02 100.27 44.63
N ILE A 32 -52.50 101.00 45.62
CA ILE A 32 -51.17 100.72 46.21
C ILE A 32 -51.15 99.33 46.84
N ARG A 33 -52.22 98.92 47.53
CA ARG A 33 -52.32 97.60 48.18
C ARG A 33 -52.46 96.47 47.17
N GLU A 34 -53.15 96.70 46.05
CA GLU A 34 -53.25 95.77 44.93
C GLU A 34 -51.90 95.61 44.21
N LEU A 35 -51.19 96.71 43.93
CA LEU A 35 -49.84 96.69 43.36
C LEU A 35 -48.84 96.00 44.30
N GLN A 36 -48.93 96.22 45.61
CA GLN A 36 -48.11 95.50 46.60
C GLN A 36 -48.39 94.00 46.61
N THR A 37 -49.66 93.59 46.45
CA THR A 37 -50.03 92.18 46.33
C THR A 37 -49.54 91.57 45.01
N LEU A 38 -49.60 92.33 43.92
CA LEU A 38 -49.11 91.93 42.60
C LEU A 38 -47.58 91.78 42.57
N VAL A 39 -46.85 92.69 43.22
CA VAL A 39 -45.40 92.58 43.38
C VAL A 39 -45.03 91.35 44.19
N LYS A 40 -45.71 91.09 45.31
CA LYS A 40 -45.48 89.88 46.13
C LYS A 40 -45.77 88.58 45.36
N THR A 41 -46.83 88.56 44.54
CA THR A 41 -47.14 87.40 43.70
C THR A 41 -46.08 87.19 42.62
N TYR A 42 -45.66 88.24 41.92
CA TYR A 42 -44.53 88.17 40.98
C TYR A 42 -43.23 87.70 41.63
N GLU A 43 -42.91 88.21 42.82
CA GLU A 43 -41.72 87.80 43.58
C GLU A 43 -41.78 86.31 43.97
N THR A 44 -42.94 85.83 44.45
CA THR A 44 -43.12 84.41 44.80
C THR A 44 -43.10 83.48 43.58
N GLU A 45 -43.67 83.89 42.45
CA GLU A 45 -43.60 83.13 41.19
C GLU A 45 -42.20 83.10 40.59
N ALA A 46 -41.46 84.21 40.63
CA ALA A 46 -40.06 84.25 40.22
C ALA A 46 -39.20 83.30 41.09
N LEU A 47 -39.46 83.27 42.39
CA LEU A 47 -38.79 82.35 43.32
C LEU A 47 -39.14 80.88 43.01
N ARG A 48 -40.42 80.59 42.76
CA ARG A 48 -40.91 79.25 42.38
C ARG A 48 -40.29 78.77 41.07
N SER A 49 -40.27 79.62 40.04
CA SER A 49 -39.64 79.32 38.75
C SER A 49 -38.13 79.09 38.90
N SER A 50 -37.46 79.87 39.74
CA SER A 50 -36.04 79.68 40.06
C SER A 50 -35.78 78.35 40.76
N LEU A 51 -36.64 77.96 41.70
CA LEU A 51 -36.58 76.66 42.40
C LEU A 51 -36.79 75.50 41.42
N LEU A 52 -37.83 75.57 40.57
CA LEU A 52 -38.13 74.55 39.55
C LEU A 52 -36.96 74.37 38.57
N HIS A 53 -36.35 75.47 38.11
CA HIS A 53 -35.17 75.40 37.26
C HIS A 53 -33.97 74.74 37.96
N LYS A 54 -33.74 75.07 39.24
CA LYS A 54 -32.67 74.45 40.04
C LYS A 54 -32.89 72.94 40.24
N THR A 55 -34.13 72.50 40.52
CA THR A 55 -34.44 71.06 40.64
C THR A 55 -34.29 70.34 39.31
N ALA A 56 -34.85 70.86 38.22
CA ALA A 56 -34.72 70.27 36.89
C ALA A 56 -33.25 70.17 36.43
N LYS A 57 -32.42 71.18 36.74
CA LYS A 57 -30.98 71.15 36.47
C LYS A 57 -30.28 70.05 37.25
N ARG A 58 -30.58 69.90 38.55
CA ARG A 58 -29.99 68.83 39.39
C ARG A 58 -30.37 67.45 38.88
N GLU A 59 -31.64 67.24 38.54
CA GLU A 59 -32.12 65.97 37.97
C GLU A 59 -31.42 65.67 36.63
N ALA A 60 -31.31 66.65 35.73
CA ALA A 60 -30.60 66.50 34.46
C ALA A 60 -29.10 66.20 34.66
N ASP A 61 -28.45 66.85 35.63
CA ASP A 61 -27.05 66.57 36.00
C ASP A 61 -26.90 65.15 36.56
N GLU A 62 -27.87 64.67 37.35
CA GLU A 62 -27.87 63.32 37.90
C GLU A 62 -28.11 62.24 36.84
N TYR A 63 -29.07 62.45 35.93
CA TYR A 63 -29.25 61.56 34.78
C TYR A 63 -28.00 61.52 33.90
N ARG A 64 -27.34 62.66 33.66
CA ARG A 64 -26.07 62.69 32.91
C ARG A 64 -24.98 61.89 33.60
N ARG A 65 -24.83 61.96 34.92
CA ARG A 65 -23.87 61.12 35.65
C ARG A 65 -24.20 59.64 35.49
N ARG A 66 -25.46 59.25 35.71
CA ARG A 66 -25.90 57.86 35.57
C ARG A 66 -25.68 57.33 34.15
N LEU A 67 -25.96 58.16 33.13
CA LEU A 67 -25.72 57.79 31.74
C LEU A 67 -24.22 57.55 31.49
N SER A 68 -23.36 58.46 31.95
CA SER A 68 -21.91 58.33 31.83
C SER A 68 -21.37 57.09 32.56
N GLU A 69 -21.89 56.78 33.75
CA GLU A 69 -21.54 55.55 34.49
C GLU A 69 -21.91 54.29 33.70
N VAL A 70 -23.13 54.23 33.15
CA VAL A 70 -23.59 53.10 32.33
C VAL A 70 -22.79 52.99 31.03
N GLU A 71 -22.47 54.10 30.37
CA GLU A 71 -21.62 54.11 29.16
C GLU A 71 -20.23 53.55 29.45
N VAL A 72 -19.60 53.94 30.57
CA VAL A 72 -18.29 53.41 30.97
C VAL A 72 -18.38 51.90 31.25
N GLN A 73 -19.42 51.46 31.96
CA GLN A 73 -19.64 50.04 32.24
C GLN A 73 -19.83 49.23 30.94
N LEU A 74 -20.66 49.71 30.02
CA LEU A 74 -20.90 49.06 28.73
C LEU A 74 -19.61 48.98 27.91
N ASN A 75 -18.82 50.06 27.86
CA ASN A 75 -17.55 50.08 27.14
C ASN A 75 -16.54 49.08 27.73
N MET A 76 -16.47 48.96 29.06
CA MET A 76 -15.64 47.95 29.70
C MET A 76 -16.12 46.52 29.38
N GLU A 77 -17.42 46.30 29.30
CA GLU A 77 -17.98 44.98 28.98
C GLU A 77 -17.77 44.59 27.51
N ILE A 78 -17.93 45.54 26.58
CA ILE A 78 -17.58 45.36 25.16
C ILE A 78 -16.10 45.01 25.03
N ALA A 79 -15.20 45.75 25.70
CA ALA A 79 -13.77 45.49 25.66
C ALA A 79 -13.43 44.09 26.19
N ARG A 80 -14.06 43.66 27.30
CA ARG A 80 -13.89 42.31 27.86
C ARG A 80 -14.39 41.24 26.88
N SER A 81 -15.56 41.44 26.28
CA SER A 81 -16.12 40.50 25.30
C SER A 81 -15.24 40.38 24.05
N GLN A 82 -14.73 41.50 23.54
CA GLN A 82 -13.81 41.52 22.40
C GLN A 82 -12.49 40.81 22.71
N ALA A 83 -11.89 41.07 23.88
CA ALA A 83 -10.68 40.38 24.31
C ALA A 83 -10.89 38.86 24.40
N HIS A 84 -11.99 38.42 24.99
CA HIS A 84 -12.35 37.01 25.08
C HIS A 84 -12.58 36.38 23.69
N MET A 85 -13.29 37.06 22.79
CA MET A 85 -13.48 36.59 21.42
C MET A 85 -12.16 36.47 20.66
N GLN A 86 -11.24 37.42 20.85
CA GLN A 86 -9.92 37.37 20.23
C GLN A 86 -9.09 36.18 20.76
N GLU A 87 -9.11 35.94 22.07
CA GLU A 87 -8.43 34.81 22.69
C GLU A 87 -8.98 33.46 22.21
N CYS A 88 -10.32 33.34 22.14
CA CYS A 88 -10.99 32.18 21.57
C CYS A 88 -10.62 31.96 20.08
N GLY A 89 -10.54 33.04 19.30
CA GLY A 89 -10.09 33.01 17.91
C GLY A 89 -8.65 32.50 17.78
N ASN A 90 -7.72 33.08 18.56
CA ASN A 90 -6.32 32.67 18.58
C ASN A 90 -6.16 31.19 18.98
N MET A 91 -6.89 30.74 19.99
CA MET A 91 -6.88 29.34 20.44
C MET A 91 -7.39 28.40 19.34
N LYS A 92 -8.48 28.77 18.66
CA LYS A 92 -9.03 28.00 17.53
C LYS A 92 -8.02 27.90 16.39
N ASP A 93 -7.36 28.99 16.03
CA ASP A 93 -6.36 29.00 14.96
C ASP A 93 -5.14 28.14 15.32
N LEU A 94 -4.67 28.20 16.57
CA LEU A 94 -3.58 27.37 17.05
C LEU A 94 -3.94 25.88 17.04
N THR A 95 -5.11 25.52 17.56
CA THR A 95 -5.59 24.14 17.59
C THR A 95 -5.82 23.59 16.18
N MET A 96 -6.34 24.39 15.26
CA MET A 96 -6.55 24.00 13.87
C MET A 96 -5.22 23.76 13.13
N ARG A 97 -4.21 24.59 13.38
CA ARG A 97 -2.85 24.37 12.85
C ARG A 97 -2.22 23.10 13.43
N GLN A 98 -2.34 22.88 14.73
CA GLN A 98 -1.82 21.67 15.37
C GLN A 98 -2.50 20.42 14.81
N LEU A 99 -3.82 20.45 14.63
CA LEU A 99 -4.58 19.36 14.02
C LEU A 99 -4.11 19.08 12.59
N ALA A 100 -3.89 20.12 11.77
CA ALA A 100 -3.38 19.96 10.41
C ALA A 100 -2.01 19.26 10.38
N LEU A 101 -1.06 19.67 11.24
CA LEU A 101 0.25 19.01 11.36
C LEU A 101 0.11 17.55 11.80
N THR A 102 -0.78 17.27 12.75
CA THR A 102 -0.99 15.91 13.27
C THR A 102 -1.61 14.99 12.22
N LEU A 103 -2.53 15.51 11.39
CA LEU A 103 -3.12 14.77 10.28
C LEU A 103 -2.10 14.49 9.18
N GLU A 104 -1.23 15.44 8.87
CA GLU A 104 -0.17 15.25 7.87
C GLU A 104 0.83 14.19 8.32
N GLU A 105 1.25 14.24 9.59
CA GLU A 105 2.11 13.21 10.18
C GLU A 105 1.43 11.83 10.18
N GLY A 106 0.14 11.77 10.52
CA GLY A 106 -0.64 10.54 10.44
C GLY A 106 -0.69 9.97 9.01
N ARG A 107 -0.87 10.82 8.01
CA ARG A 107 -0.85 10.41 6.59
C ARG A 107 0.53 9.88 6.19
N ARG A 108 1.62 10.54 6.60
CA ARG A 108 2.99 10.09 6.35
C ARG A 108 3.22 8.69 6.95
N LEU A 109 2.88 8.50 8.23
CA LEU A 109 3.03 7.23 8.92
C LEU A 109 2.19 6.11 8.29
N ILE A 110 0.98 6.41 7.81
CA ILE A 110 0.17 5.43 7.07
C ILE A 110 0.89 5.02 5.78
N SER A 111 1.39 5.98 5.01
CA SER A 111 2.14 5.71 3.79
C SER A 111 3.36 4.82 4.04
N GLU A 112 4.15 5.13 5.06
CA GLU A 112 5.33 4.35 5.45
C GLU A 112 4.96 2.93 5.89
N ASN A 113 3.92 2.79 6.72
CA ASN A 113 3.41 1.47 7.12
C ASN A 113 2.91 0.66 5.93
N THR A 114 2.25 1.29 4.95
CA THR A 114 1.79 0.59 3.74
C THR A 114 2.97 0.12 2.89
N ALA A 115 4.02 0.92 2.72
CA ALA A 115 5.23 0.53 2.01
C ALA A 115 5.94 -0.64 2.71
N MET A 116 6.13 -0.56 4.03
CA MET A 116 6.73 -1.66 4.82
C MET A 116 5.93 -2.96 4.70
N ARG A 117 4.59 -2.89 4.70
CA ARG A 117 3.74 -4.06 4.50
C ARG A 117 3.93 -4.69 3.12
N GLN A 118 4.08 -3.89 2.07
CA GLN A 118 4.36 -4.39 0.72
C GLN A 118 5.73 -5.07 0.64
N GLU A 119 6.75 -4.49 1.27
CA GLU A 119 8.09 -5.12 1.36
C GLU A 119 8.04 -6.45 2.10
N MET A 120 7.34 -6.51 3.23
CA MET A 120 7.15 -7.75 3.99
C MET A 120 6.44 -8.84 3.17
N GLU A 121 5.41 -8.48 2.40
CA GLU A 121 4.71 -9.46 1.56
C GLU A 121 5.62 -9.94 0.40
N SER A 122 6.44 -9.06 -0.17
CA SER A 122 7.45 -9.44 -1.17
C SER A 122 8.46 -10.44 -0.60
N LEU A 123 9.00 -10.17 0.59
CA LEU A 123 9.92 -11.10 1.27
C LEU A 123 9.25 -12.44 1.56
N LYS A 124 8.00 -12.44 2.01
CA LYS A 124 7.25 -13.67 2.28
C LYS A 124 7.06 -14.51 1.01
N ASN A 125 6.73 -13.87 -0.11
CA ASN A 125 6.63 -14.55 -1.41
C ASN A 125 7.98 -15.12 -1.84
N TYR A 126 9.07 -14.37 -1.67
CA TYR A 126 10.42 -14.84 -1.96
C TYR A 126 10.81 -16.07 -1.11
N ILE A 127 10.54 -16.04 0.20
CA ILE A 127 10.79 -17.18 1.10
C ILE A 127 9.99 -18.41 0.64
N SER A 128 8.71 -18.21 0.27
CA SER A 128 7.87 -19.30 -0.26
C SER A 128 8.48 -19.91 -1.53
N GLU A 129 8.97 -19.08 -2.45
CA GLU A 129 9.62 -19.54 -3.67
C GLU A 129 10.91 -20.33 -3.39
N VAL A 130 11.77 -19.82 -2.52
CA VAL A 130 13.01 -20.51 -2.12
C VAL A 130 12.70 -21.86 -1.46
N ASN A 131 11.70 -21.90 -0.57
CA ASN A 131 11.27 -23.15 0.07
C ASN A 131 10.77 -24.17 -0.96
N GLN A 132 9.99 -23.72 -1.96
CA GLN A 132 9.52 -24.60 -3.03
C GLN A 132 10.68 -25.14 -3.88
N ARG A 133 11.66 -24.28 -4.23
CA ARG A 133 12.86 -24.71 -4.95
C ARG A 133 13.64 -25.75 -4.15
N PHE A 134 13.80 -25.53 -2.85
CA PHE A 134 14.47 -26.48 -1.97
C PHE A 134 13.75 -27.84 -1.91
N ALA A 135 12.41 -27.82 -1.76
CA ALA A 135 11.61 -29.04 -1.78
C ALA A 135 11.76 -29.84 -3.09
N ASN A 136 11.78 -29.15 -4.24
CA ASN A 136 11.98 -29.78 -5.54
C ASN A 136 13.38 -30.41 -5.66
N THR A 137 14.43 -29.74 -5.17
CA THR A 137 15.79 -30.28 -5.18
C THR A 137 15.88 -31.56 -4.34
N LEU A 138 15.27 -31.58 -3.15
CA LEU A 138 15.22 -32.78 -2.32
C LEU A 138 14.50 -33.96 -3.01
N GLN A 139 13.40 -33.69 -3.73
CA GLN A 139 12.73 -34.72 -4.53
C GLN A 139 13.62 -35.24 -5.67
N MET A 140 14.48 -34.40 -6.24
CA MET A 140 15.40 -34.81 -7.30
C MET A 140 16.50 -35.75 -6.78
N GLU A 141 16.95 -35.60 -5.53
CA GLU A 141 17.88 -36.53 -4.88
C GLU A 141 17.27 -37.94 -4.72
N GLU A 142 15.97 -38.04 -4.42
CA GLU A 142 15.25 -39.32 -4.36
C GLU A 142 15.19 -40.01 -5.74
N HIS A 143 14.98 -39.23 -6.82
CA HIS A 143 15.02 -39.76 -8.18
C HIS A 143 16.41 -40.25 -8.59
N PHE A 144 17.49 -39.61 -8.10
CA PHE A 144 18.86 -40.02 -8.40
C PHE A 144 19.15 -41.45 -7.90
N ALA A 145 18.70 -41.79 -6.68
CA ALA A 145 18.86 -43.13 -6.12
C ALA A 145 18.17 -44.21 -6.98
N ASN A 146 16.98 -43.90 -7.52
CA ASN A 146 16.26 -44.81 -8.42
C ASN A 146 16.99 -45.01 -9.76
N VAL A 147 17.58 -43.94 -10.32
CA VAL A 147 18.39 -44.01 -11.55
C VAL A 147 19.67 -44.82 -11.32
N GLU A 148 20.33 -44.64 -10.18
CA GLU A 148 21.53 -45.41 -9.80
C GLU A 148 21.21 -46.91 -9.65
N GLN A 149 20.11 -47.25 -8.98
CA GLN A 149 19.66 -48.64 -8.85
C GLN A 149 19.31 -49.26 -10.21
N LEU A 150 18.64 -48.50 -11.09
CA LEU A 150 18.32 -48.94 -12.44
C LEU A 150 19.60 -49.18 -13.25
N ALA A 151 20.58 -48.27 -13.19
CA ALA A 151 21.87 -48.41 -13.85
C ALA A 151 22.64 -49.65 -13.36
N ALA A 152 22.64 -49.91 -12.04
CA ALA A 152 23.25 -51.11 -11.47
C ALA A 152 22.59 -52.40 -12.01
N THR A 153 21.26 -52.41 -12.15
CA THR A 153 20.51 -53.56 -12.69
C THR A 153 20.84 -53.80 -14.16
N TYR A 154 20.84 -52.74 -14.98
CA TYR A 154 21.25 -52.83 -16.39
C TYR A 154 22.68 -53.34 -16.54
N GLN A 155 23.60 -52.91 -15.68
CA GLN A 155 24.98 -53.38 -15.71
C GLN A 155 25.09 -54.86 -15.33
N ASP A 156 24.33 -55.35 -14.34
CA ASP A 156 24.29 -56.77 -13.99
C ASP A 156 23.76 -57.61 -15.17
N ASP A 157 22.65 -57.18 -15.79
CA ASP A 157 22.09 -57.86 -16.97
C ASP A 157 23.05 -57.87 -18.16
N HIS A 158 23.73 -56.75 -18.41
CA HIS A 158 24.77 -56.67 -19.44
C HIS A 158 25.92 -57.64 -19.15
N ASN A 159 26.43 -57.67 -17.91
CA ASN A 159 27.51 -58.56 -17.51
C ASN A 159 27.09 -60.03 -17.64
N ARG A 160 25.86 -60.39 -17.27
CA ARG A 160 25.30 -61.73 -17.45
C ARG A 160 25.22 -62.12 -18.92
N MET A 161 24.73 -61.22 -19.77
CA MET A 161 24.61 -61.46 -21.20
C MET A 161 25.99 -61.59 -21.85
N GLU A 162 26.97 -60.76 -21.46
CA GLU A 162 28.33 -60.85 -21.95
C GLU A 162 29.01 -62.15 -21.52
N PHE A 163 28.81 -62.57 -20.26
CA PHE A 163 29.27 -63.86 -19.77
C PHE A 163 28.68 -65.00 -20.59
N PHE A 164 27.36 -65.00 -20.81
CA PHE A 164 26.70 -66.00 -21.65
C PHE A 164 27.28 -66.01 -23.07
N ARG A 165 27.39 -64.85 -23.71
CA ARG A 165 27.97 -64.69 -25.06
C ARG A 165 29.39 -65.28 -25.13
N LYS A 166 30.26 -64.95 -24.16
CA LYS A 166 31.63 -65.48 -24.11
C LYS A 166 31.63 -67.00 -23.98
N ASN A 167 30.81 -67.56 -23.09
CA ASN A 167 30.74 -69.01 -22.89
C ASN A 167 30.20 -69.73 -24.14
N VAL A 168 29.20 -69.18 -24.82
CA VAL A 168 28.70 -69.76 -26.07
C VAL A 168 29.73 -69.68 -27.19
N LEU A 169 30.47 -68.58 -27.31
CA LEU A 169 31.55 -68.46 -28.30
C LEU A 169 32.71 -69.44 -28.06
N LEU A 170 32.97 -69.84 -26.81
CA LEU A 170 33.96 -70.89 -26.52
C LEU A 170 33.58 -72.24 -27.12
N LEU A 171 32.28 -72.54 -27.24
CA LEU A 171 31.77 -73.76 -27.89
C LEU A 171 31.93 -73.75 -29.41
N MET A 172 32.25 -72.59 -30.00
CA MET A 172 32.34 -72.38 -31.45
C MET A 172 33.79 -72.15 -31.89
N LYS A 173 34.74 -72.79 -31.21
CA LYS A 173 36.16 -72.77 -31.58
C LYS A 173 36.51 -73.97 -32.44
N CYS A 174 37.30 -73.74 -33.48
CA CYS A 174 37.86 -74.80 -34.29
C CYS A 174 39.01 -75.49 -33.52
N ASN A 175 38.96 -76.82 -33.38
CA ASN A 175 40.03 -77.59 -32.72
C ASN A 175 41.33 -77.73 -33.54
N ILE A 176 41.39 -77.13 -34.74
CA ILE A 176 42.59 -77.12 -35.59
C ILE A 176 43.32 -75.77 -35.46
N CYS A 177 42.62 -74.66 -35.71
CA CYS A 177 43.23 -73.32 -35.66
C CYS A 177 43.02 -72.59 -34.32
N PHE A 178 42.22 -73.15 -33.40
CA PHE A 178 41.84 -72.58 -32.11
C PHE A 178 41.12 -71.21 -32.15
N GLY A 179 40.86 -70.69 -33.34
CA GLY A 179 40.03 -69.51 -33.58
C GLY A 179 38.54 -69.84 -33.63
N THR A 180 37.71 -68.79 -33.71
CA THR A 180 36.27 -68.93 -33.98
C THR A 180 36.05 -69.61 -35.32
N LEU A 181 35.05 -70.48 -35.41
CA LEU A 181 34.69 -71.17 -36.65
C LEU A 181 34.37 -70.17 -37.76
N VAL A 182 35.11 -70.24 -38.87
CA VAL A 182 34.82 -69.52 -40.13
C VAL A 182 34.26 -70.53 -41.11
N GLU A 183 33.05 -70.27 -41.62
CA GLU A 183 32.29 -71.22 -42.44
C GLU A 183 32.32 -72.63 -41.84
N PRO A 184 31.68 -72.87 -40.68
CA PRO A 184 31.77 -74.13 -39.96
C PRO A 184 31.31 -75.32 -40.82
N ALA A 185 32.20 -76.27 -41.03
CA ALA A 185 31.92 -77.56 -41.66
C ALA A 185 31.71 -78.64 -40.60
N LEU A 186 30.58 -79.34 -40.69
CA LEU A 186 30.16 -80.42 -39.80
C LEU A 186 30.52 -81.78 -40.39
N LEU A 187 31.16 -82.64 -39.60
CA LEU A 187 31.41 -84.04 -39.92
C LEU A 187 30.24 -84.92 -39.46
N HIS A 188 30.12 -86.13 -40.01
CA HIS A 188 29.05 -87.08 -39.63
C HIS A 188 29.12 -87.52 -38.15
N CYS A 189 30.28 -87.41 -37.52
CA CYS A 189 30.46 -87.66 -36.09
C CYS A 189 29.99 -86.48 -35.20
N GLY A 190 29.52 -85.37 -35.80
CA GLY A 190 29.01 -84.18 -35.09
C GLY A 190 30.06 -83.11 -34.74
N HIS A 191 31.35 -83.37 -34.98
CA HIS A 191 32.41 -82.38 -34.73
C HIS A 191 32.47 -81.33 -35.86
N SER A 192 32.69 -80.07 -35.48
CA SER A 192 32.71 -78.93 -36.39
C SER A 192 34.08 -78.25 -36.44
N PHE A 193 34.47 -77.80 -37.62
CA PHE A 193 35.76 -77.14 -37.88
C PHE A 193 35.58 -76.02 -38.92
N CYS A 194 36.55 -75.12 -39.07
CA CYS A 194 36.52 -74.22 -40.23
C CYS A 194 36.62 -75.05 -41.51
N THR A 195 35.88 -74.69 -42.55
CA THR A 195 35.88 -75.43 -43.82
C THR A 195 37.30 -75.62 -44.36
N MET A 196 38.11 -74.56 -44.39
CA MET A 196 39.50 -74.66 -44.84
C MET A 196 40.36 -75.56 -43.95
N CYS A 197 40.21 -75.47 -42.63
CA CYS A 197 41.02 -76.27 -41.70
C CYS A 197 40.79 -77.78 -41.87
N ILE A 198 39.53 -78.20 -42.01
CA ILE A 198 39.22 -79.63 -42.14
C ILE A 198 39.53 -80.18 -43.52
N VAL A 199 39.41 -79.35 -44.58
CA VAL A 199 39.82 -79.73 -45.94
C VAL A 199 41.32 -80.02 -45.97
N THR A 200 42.16 -79.13 -45.42
CA THR A 200 43.60 -79.34 -45.34
C THR A 200 43.98 -80.57 -44.51
N TRP A 201 43.26 -80.82 -43.40
CA TRP A 201 43.51 -82.02 -42.58
C TRP A 201 43.27 -83.33 -43.37
N PHE A 202 42.21 -83.39 -44.17
CA PHE A 202 41.85 -84.57 -44.96
C PHE A 202 42.80 -84.87 -46.13
N GLU A 203 43.68 -83.95 -46.51
CA GLU A 203 44.74 -84.23 -47.49
C GLU A 203 45.73 -85.28 -46.97
N THR A 204 45.91 -85.35 -45.64
CA THR A 204 46.88 -86.25 -45.00
C THR A 204 46.24 -87.27 -44.07
N ASN A 205 45.05 -86.99 -43.52
CA ASN A 205 44.41 -87.81 -42.50
C ASN A 205 42.89 -87.91 -42.75
N PRO A 206 42.34 -89.04 -43.25
CA PRO A 206 40.91 -89.19 -43.55
C PRO A 206 40.05 -89.52 -42.30
N THR A 207 40.37 -88.91 -41.15
CA THR A 207 39.71 -89.15 -39.86
C THR A 207 39.39 -87.83 -39.16
N CYS A 208 38.37 -87.82 -38.31
CA CYS A 208 38.05 -86.65 -37.49
C CYS A 208 39.22 -86.30 -36.54
N PRO A 209 39.71 -85.03 -36.50
CA PRO A 209 40.77 -84.60 -35.59
C PRO A 209 40.46 -84.82 -34.10
N VAL A 210 39.18 -84.90 -33.71
CA VAL A 210 38.75 -85.01 -32.31
C VAL A 210 38.50 -86.46 -31.90
N CYS A 211 37.54 -87.15 -32.54
CA CYS A 211 37.16 -88.52 -32.16
C CYS A 211 37.84 -89.62 -32.99
N ARG A 212 38.58 -89.27 -34.03
CA ARG A 212 39.26 -90.19 -34.96
C ARG A 212 38.34 -91.10 -35.79
N ASP A 213 37.03 -90.84 -35.79
CA ASP A 213 36.10 -91.55 -36.67
C ASP A 213 36.50 -91.38 -38.14
N ALA A 214 36.51 -92.51 -38.87
CA ALA A 214 36.83 -92.54 -40.28
C ALA A 214 35.78 -91.74 -41.07
N THR A 215 36.24 -90.72 -41.80
CA THR A 215 35.35 -89.85 -42.55
C THR A 215 35.17 -90.37 -43.98
N THR A 216 34.03 -90.99 -44.25
CA THR A 216 33.69 -91.54 -45.57
C THR A 216 32.84 -90.60 -46.43
N LYS A 217 32.37 -89.49 -45.84
CA LYS A 217 31.46 -88.51 -46.47
C LYS A 217 32.07 -87.12 -46.45
N ARG A 218 31.77 -86.31 -47.49
CA ARG A 218 32.25 -84.92 -47.56
C ARG A 218 31.67 -84.10 -46.38
N PRO A 219 32.47 -83.21 -45.76
CA PRO A 219 31.97 -82.25 -44.77
C PRO A 219 30.84 -81.39 -45.34
N VAL A 220 29.86 -81.06 -44.50
CA VAL A 220 28.72 -80.19 -44.89
C VAL A 220 28.82 -78.87 -44.14
N VAL A 221 28.75 -77.75 -44.85
CA VAL A 221 28.74 -76.42 -44.22
C VAL A 221 27.43 -76.23 -43.43
N SER A 222 27.56 -75.85 -42.16
CA SER A 222 26.42 -75.60 -41.27
C SER A 222 26.01 -74.14 -41.31
N ILE A 223 24.93 -73.84 -42.02
CA ILE A 223 24.34 -72.50 -42.12
C ILE A 223 23.92 -71.99 -40.72
N LEU A 224 23.36 -72.86 -39.88
CA LEU A 224 22.93 -72.50 -38.54
C LEU A 224 24.09 -72.09 -37.63
N LEU A 225 25.18 -72.86 -37.64
CA LEU A 225 26.37 -72.50 -36.86
C LEU A 225 27.02 -71.23 -37.42
N ASN A 226 27.01 -71.04 -38.73
CA ASN A 226 27.52 -69.82 -39.35
C ASN A 226 26.75 -68.58 -38.89
N ASN A 227 25.42 -68.60 -38.99
CA ASN A 227 24.56 -67.50 -38.53
C ASN A 227 24.77 -67.20 -37.05
N LEU A 228 24.85 -68.25 -36.22
CA LEU A 228 25.04 -68.11 -34.79
C LEU A 228 26.41 -67.50 -34.44
N VAL A 229 27.48 -67.91 -35.12
CA VAL A 229 28.80 -67.27 -34.99
C VAL A 229 28.74 -65.81 -35.41
N THR A 230 28.12 -65.48 -36.54
CA THR A 230 28.00 -64.10 -37.02
C THR A 230 27.24 -63.21 -36.03
N SER A 231 26.09 -63.67 -35.53
CA SER A 231 25.27 -62.94 -34.56
C SER A 231 26.00 -62.72 -33.23
N LEU A 232 26.77 -63.70 -32.74
CA LEU A 232 27.45 -63.59 -31.45
C LEU A 232 28.79 -62.84 -31.55
N THR A 233 29.42 -62.79 -32.71
CA THR A 233 30.69 -62.07 -32.93
C THR A 233 30.51 -60.64 -33.41
N GLY A 234 29.29 -60.23 -33.79
CA GLY A 234 29.01 -58.89 -34.30
C GLY A 234 29.67 -58.62 -35.65
N THR A 235 29.96 -59.67 -36.43
CA THR A 235 30.59 -59.57 -37.76
C THR A 235 29.57 -59.45 -38.90
N GLY A 236 28.29 -59.28 -38.58
CA GLY A 236 27.28 -58.76 -39.52
C GLY A 236 27.36 -57.24 -39.51
N GLY A 237 27.65 -56.64 -40.65
CA GLY A 237 27.85 -55.20 -40.77
C GLY A 237 26.61 -54.40 -40.37
N ASP A 238 26.79 -53.52 -39.38
CA ASP A 238 25.93 -52.37 -39.13
C ASP A 238 26.76 -51.11 -39.42
N ASP A 239 26.66 -50.64 -40.67
CA ASP A 239 26.81 -49.24 -41.00
C ASP A 239 25.69 -48.46 -40.32
N ASP A 240 25.82 -48.16 -39.02
CA ASP A 240 24.98 -47.16 -38.36
C ASP A 240 25.87 -46.06 -37.79
N LYS A 241 26.28 -45.17 -38.69
CA LYS A 241 26.57 -43.79 -38.34
C LYS A 241 25.26 -43.16 -37.90
N SER A 242 25.14 -42.90 -36.60
CA SER A 242 24.17 -41.94 -36.08
C SER A 242 24.90 -40.68 -35.58
N PRO A 243 24.22 -39.51 -35.63
CA PRO A 243 24.81 -38.18 -35.79
C PRO A 243 25.50 -37.59 -34.55
#